data_AF-A0A2K4ZQ90-F1
#
_entry.id   AF-A0A2K4ZQ90-F1
#
_cell.length_a   1.000
_cell.length_b   1.000
_cell.length_c   1.000
_cell.angle_alpha   90.00
_cell.angle_beta   90.00
_cell.angle_gamma   90.00
#
_symmetry.space_group_name_H-M   'P 1'
#
loop_
_entity.id
_entity.type
_entity.pdbx_description
1 polymer ?
#
loop_
_entity_poly.entity_id
_entity_poly.type
_entity_poly.pdbx_seq_one_letter_code
_entity_poly.pdbx_strand_id
1 'polypeptide(L)'
;MEIYDVYQRYIQQQMDKLETLGYSKSWALAEGRYLMKPLVEDIISKDAAEPINEEILTQRMAKVRCMVVEDNGIRSIVSAETVHEMPEINIFESKMTQAAEYLLKEIKSEATLNDLIGVVCADDNFLNGVKNIVCNYEANNILHQYAISNKEVSTILISHKQRRIKLTYSLKKDIWYEFVLRNRRYSSLLYIPKNEFIIDGLESEIGVKTYRGIYIRSDVPIYTYILKMIGVFLKEETDENRLLLEIFLSTIFDTDILERIYSPDVDANRMFRHMTENGFVRVSDELQKKMWEKVDSEEFVQIVLRQNYSLYSIHNWSRKEEEL
;
A
#
# COMPACT_ATOMS: atom_id res chain seq x y z
N MET A 1 21.69 7.97 28.11
CA MET A 1 21.58 8.57 26.76
C MET A 1 21.96 7.48 25.80
N GLU A 2 20.98 6.93 25.09
CA GLU A 2 21.18 5.78 24.20
C GLU A 2 21.70 6.28 22.84
N ILE A 3 22.43 5.44 22.10
CA ILE A 3 23.02 5.80 20.81
C ILE A 3 21.97 6.31 19.80
N TYR A 4 20.75 5.75 19.85
CA TYR A 4 19.65 6.17 19.02
C TYR A 4 19.12 7.58 19.37
N ASP A 5 19.17 8.00 20.63
CA ASP A 5 18.80 9.37 21.02
C ASP A 5 19.80 10.39 20.45
N VAL A 6 21.09 10.04 20.44
CA VAL A 6 22.15 10.90 19.87
C VAL A 6 21.96 11.02 18.37
N TYR A 7 21.70 9.92 17.69
CA TYR A 7 21.49 9.88 16.25
C TYR A 7 20.21 10.62 15.82
N GLN A 8 19.11 10.41 16.55
CA GLN A 8 17.85 11.14 16.36
C GLN A 8 18.04 12.65 16.47
N ARG A 9 18.77 13.14 17.49
CA ARG A 9 19.10 14.57 17.64
C ARG A 9 19.98 15.07 16.50
N TYR A 10 21.00 14.30 16.09
CA TYR A 10 21.89 14.68 15.00
C TYR A 10 21.10 14.90 13.70
N ILE A 11 20.23 13.95 13.34
CA ILE A 11 19.40 14.06 12.13
C ILE A 11 18.51 15.29 12.21
N GLN A 12 17.80 15.49 13.32
CA GLN A 12 16.93 16.66 13.48
C GLN A 12 17.72 17.97 13.35
N GLN A 13 18.93 18.05 13.93
CA GLN A 13 19.79 19.22 13.81
C GLN A 13 20.24 19.50 12.36
N GLN A 14 20.54 18.45 11.57
CA GLN A 14 20.88 18.64 10.15
C GLN A 14 19.69 19.17 9.35
N MET A 15 18.50 18.64 9.61
CA MET A 15 17.26 19.09 8.97
C MET A 15 16.97 20.56 9.32
N ASP A 16 17.01 20.90 10.60
CA ASP A 16 16.77 22.27 11.08
C ASP A 16 17.79 23.25 10.47
N LYS A 17 19.05 22.84 10.36
CA LYS A 17 20.11 23.64 9.74
C LYS A 17 19.81 23.93 8.27
N LEU A 18 19.30 22.98 7.50
CA LEU A 18 18.96 23.20 6.08
C LEU A 18 17.86 24.25 5.92
N GLU A 19 16.86 24.24 6.79
CA GLU A 19 15.83 25.29 6.80
C GLU A 19 16.46 26.67 7.06
N THR A 20 17.42 26.78 8.00
CA THR A 20 18.13 28.06 8.26
C THR A 20 18.98 28.52 7.07
N LEU A 21 19.47 27.59 6.24
CA LEU A 21 20.22 27.87 5.01
C LEU A 21 19.30 28.22 3.83
N GLY A 22 17.98 28.21 4.03
CA GLY A 22 17.00 28.62 3.04
C GLY A 22 16.54 27.51 2.10
N TYR A 23 16.83 26.25 2.41
CA TYR A 23 16.21 25.11 1.72
C TYR A 23 14.73 25.00 2.11
N SER A 24 13.93 24.37 1.26
CA SER A 24 12.52 24.10 1.57
C SER A 24 12.39 23.07 2.69
N LYS A 25 11.26 23.10 3.40
CA LYS A 25 10.88 22.10 4.41
C LYS A 25 10.93 20.67 3.84
N SER A 26 10.40 20.48 2.63
CA SER A 26 10.42 19.19 1.92
C SER A 26 11.83 18.75 1.51
N TRP A 27 12.75 19.69 1.26
CA TRP A 27 14.16 19.36 1.00
C TRP A 27 14.87 18.91 2.27
N ALA A 28 14.69 19.61 3.38
CA ALA A 28 15.22 19.21 4.69
C ALA A 28 14.74 17.82 5.10
N LEU A 29 13.47 17.49 4.83
CA LEU A 29 12.92 16.14 5.00
C LEU A 29 13.62 15.08 4.16
N ALA A 30 13.91 15.38 2.89
CA ALA A 30 14.62 14.46 2.00
C ALA A 30 16.05 14.19 2.49
N GLU A 31 16.74 15.19 3.04
CA GLU A 31 18.04 14.98 3.71
C GLU A 31 17.90 14.10 4.95
N GLY A 32 16.92 14.40 5.82
CA GLY A 32 16.68 13.59 7.02
C GLY A 32 16.49 12.12 6.67
N ARG A 33 15.70 11.85 5.63
CA ARG A 33 15.52 10.50 5.08
C ARG A 33 16.83 9.90 4.58
N TYR A 34 17.61 10.63 3.79
CA TYR A 34 18.91 10.17 3.31
C TYR A 34 19.84 9.80 4.47
N LEU A 35 19.89 10.63 5.52
CA LEU A 35 20.70 10.38 6.70
C LEU A 35 20.24 9.16 7.49
N MET A 36 18.92 8.89 7.55
CA MET A 36 18.32 7.73 8.21
C MET A 36 18.49 6.43 7.43
N LYS A 37 18.75 6.49 6.12
CA LYS A 37 18.83 5.35 5.21
C LYS A 37 19.66 4.16 5.74
N PRO A 38 20.85 4.35 6.37
CA PRO A 38 21.66 3.23 6.84
C PRO A 38 21.00 2.34 7.92
N LEU A 39 20.00 2.85 8.64
CA LEU A 39 19.33 2.13 9.73
C LEU A 39 17.84 1.85 9.46
N VAL A 40 17.22 2.58 8.53
CA VAL A 40 15.76 2.71 8.42
C VAL A 40 15.23 2.23 7.04
N GLU A 41 16.08 2.10 6.01
CA GLU A 41 15.64 1.60 4.70
C GLU A 41 16.18 0.19 4.39
N ASP A 42 15.24 -0.74 4.25
CA ASP A 42 15.46 -2.18 4.07
C ASP A 42 15.47 -2.61 2.59
N ILE A 43 16.28 -1.96 1.75
CA ILE A 43 16.35 -2.35 0.33
C ILE A 43 17.79 -2.66 -0.06
N ILE A 44 18.14 -3.94 0.08
CA ILE A 44 19.10 -4.66 -0.77
C ILE A 44 20.51 -4.05 -0.73
N SER A 45 21.04 -3.81 0.45
CA SER A 45 22.49 -3.66 0.63
C SER A 45 22.99 -4.89 1.37
N LYS A 46 23.95 -5.63 0.78
CA LYS A 46 24.66 -6.71 1.48
C LYS A 46 25.43 -6.22 2.72
N ASP A 47 25.56 -4.90 2.85
CA ASP A 47 26.28 -4.20 3.93
C ASP A 47 25.32 -3.36 4.80
N ALA A 48 24.02 -3.67 4.81
CA ALA A 48 23.07 -2.97 5.68
C ALA A 48 23.39 -3.24 7.16
N ALA A 49 23.44 -2.18 7.96
CA ALA A 49 23.60 -2.32 9.40
C ALA A 49 22.29 -2.80 10.01
N GLU A 50 22.27 -4.02 10.57
CA GLU A 50 21.09 -4.54 11.24
C GLU A 50 20.96 -3.91 12.65
N PRO A 51 19.79 -3.33 13.00
CA PRO A 51 19.58 -2.87 14.35
C PRO A 51 19.56 -4.05 15.33
N ILE A 52 20.17 -3.87 16.51
CA ILE A 52 20.11 -4.86 17.60
C ILE A 52 18.65 -5.13 18.01
N ASN A 53 17.80 -4.10 17.94
CA ASN A 53 16.37 -4.21 18.13
C ASN A 53 15.65 -3.19 17.24
N GLU A 54 14.98 -3.67 16.20
CA GLU A 54 14.26 -2.87 15.20
C GLU A 54 13.07 -2.10 15.81
N GLU A 55 12.39 -2.67 16.80
CA GLU A 55 11.27 -2.01 17.48
C GLU A 55 11.76 -0.80 18.26
N ILE A 56 12.83 -0.96 19.05
CA ILE A 56 13.44 0.15 19.79
C ILE A 56 13.96 1.21 18.84
N LEU A 57 14.65 0.83 17.75
CA LEU A 57 15.09 1.79 16.74
C LEU A 57 13.89 2.56 16.18
N THR A 58 12.85 1.87 15.73
CA THR A 58 11.66 2.47 15.13
C THR A 58 10.98 3.44 16.09
N GLN A 59 10.76 3.04 17.35
CA GLN A 59 10.14 3.89 18.38
C GLN A 59 10.98 5.14 18.67
N ARG A 60 12.31 5.04 18.67
CA ARG A 60 13.20 6.20 18.89
C ARG A 60 13.22 7.12 17.69
N MET A 61 13.33 6.56 16.50
CA MET A 61 13.38 7.30 15.23
C MET A 61 12.03 7.92 14.86
N ALA A 62 10.91 7.36 15.33
CA ALA A 62 9.57 7.89 15.13
C ALA A 62 9.37 9.31 15.68
N LYS A 63 10.28 9.79 16.53
CA LYS A 63 10.30 11.15 17.10
C LYS A 63 10.97 12.19 16.19
N VAL A 64 11.69 11.77 15.15
CA VAL A 64 12.22 12.67 14.12
C VAL A 64 11.05 13.28 13.36
N ARG A 65 11.06 14.59 13.15
CA ARG A 65 10.03 15.30 12.36
C ARG A 65 10.25 15.03 10.87
N CYS A 66 9.82 13.86 10.39
CA CYS A 66 10.09 13.38 9.02
C CYS A 66 8.86 13.32 8.10
N MET A 67 7.67 13.68 8.60
CA MET A 67 6.41 13.60 7.84
C MET A 67 5.82 14.97 7.61
N VAL A 68 5.13 15.14 6.48
CA VAL A 68 4.37 16.34 6.17
C VAL A 68 2.90 16.05 6.40
N VAL A 69 2.27 16.87 7.23
CA VAL A 69 0.81 16.91 7.36
C VAL A 69 0.29 18.27 6.96
N GLU A 70 -0.76 18.27 6.14
CA GLU A 70 -1.58 19.45 5.85
C GLU A 70 -2.94 19.35 6.51
N ASP A 71 -3.29 20.37 7.28
CA ASP A 71 -4.61 20.52 7.87
C ASP A 71 -5.04 21.98 7.82
N ASN A 72 -6.27 22.23 7.32
CA ASN A 72 -6.85 23.56 7.16
C ASN A 72 -5.92 24.60 6.49
N GLY A 73 -5.22 24.18 5.42
CA GLY A 73 -4.31 25.06 4.67
C GLY A 73 -2.98 25.36 5.39
N ILE A 74 -2.67 24.63 6.46
CA ILE A 74 -1.40 24.75 7.19
C ILE A 74 -0.56 23.50 6.92
N ARG A 75 0.63 23.69 6.36
CA ARG A 75 1.63 22.64 6.16
C ARG A 75 2.60 22.57 7.31
N SER A 76 2.61 21.43 8.01
CA SER A 76 3.43 21.19 9.19
C SER A 76 4.35 19.99 9.02
N ILE A 77 5.58 20.12 9.50
CA ILE A 77 6.52 19.00 9.62
C ILE A 77 6.33 18.38 10.99
N VAL A 78 5.89 17.12 11.01
CA VAL A 78 5.55 16.38 12.23
C VAL A 78 6.33 15.07 12.28
N SER A 79 6.35 14.46 13.46
CA SER A 79 6.98 13.15 13.64
C SER A 79 6.02 12.02 13.27
N ALA A 80 6.56 10.82 13.03
CA ALA A 80 5.72 9.64 12.80
C ALA A 80 4.89 9.29 14.05
N GLU A 81 5.40 9.55 15.24
CA GLU A 81 4.67 9.45 16.52
C GLU A 81 3.46 10.37 16.55
N THR A 82 3.59 11.63 16.12
CA THR A 82 2.44 12.55 16.04
C THR A 82 1.35 12.03 15.10
N VAL A 83 1.72 11.50 13.93
CA VAL A 83 0.76 10.91 12.97
C VAL A 83 0.14 9.62 13.52
N HIS A 84 0.92 8.84 14.28
CA HIS A 84 0.43 7.65 14.99
C HIS A 84 -0.69 8.01 15.99
N GLU A 85 -0.54 9.10 16.72
CA GLU A 85 -1.51 9.58 17.71
C GLU A 85 -2.78 10.21 17.09
N MET A 86 -2.74 10.65 15.83
CA MET A 86 -3.92 11.17 15.16
C MET A 86 -5.00 10.08 15.04
N PRO A 87 -6.28 10.37 15.35
CA PRO A 87 -7.35 9.37 15.26
C PRO A 87 -7.69 9.01 13.80
N GLU A 88 -7.48 9.95 12.89
CA GLU A 88 -7.77 9.81 11.46
C GLU A 88 -6.78 10.62 10.63
N ILE A 89 -6.35 10.05 9.50
CA ILE A 89 -5.52 10.72 8.50
C ILE A 89 -6.01 10.41 7.09
N ASN A 90 -5.64 11.25 6.13
CA ASN A 90 -5.96 11.07 4.72
C ASN A 90 -4.68 10.98 3.89
N ILE A 91 -4.59 9.98 3.02
CA ILE A 91 -3.50 9.81 2.06
C ILE A 91 -4.09 9.85 0.66
N PHE A 92 -3.49 10.66 -0.22
CA PHE A 92 -3.88 10.75 -1.62
C PHE A 92 -2.81 10.15 -2.52
N GLU A 93 -3.16 9.09 -3.21
CA GLU A 93 -2.34 8.52 -4.27
C GLU A 93 -2.75 9.13 -5.60
N SER A 94 -1.87 9.94 -6.19
CA SER A 94 -2.06 10.53 -7.52
C SER A 94 -0.71 10.96 -8.08
N LYS A 95 -0.53 10.82 -9.40
CA LYS A 95 0.66 11.37 -10.08
C LYS A 95 0.73 12.89 -10.00
N MET A 96 -0.42 13.55 -9.88
CA MET A 96 -0.51 15.00 -9.72
C MET A 96 -0.05 15.46 -8.33
N THR A 97 -0.50 14.79 -7.25
CA THR A 97 -0.02 15.11 -5.90
C THR A 97 1.47 14.83 -5.75
N GLN A 98 1.98 13.74 -6.34
CA GLN A 98 3.42 13.45 -6.42
C GLN A 98 4.19 14.58 -7.10
N ALA A 99 3.75 15.03 -8.28
CA ALA A 99 4.42 16.10 -9.02
C ALA A 99 4.41 17.43 -8.27
N ALA A 100 3.29 17.77 -7.63
CA ALA A 100 3.19 18.97 -6.79
C ALA A 100 4.11 18.91 -5.58
N GLU A 101 4.24 17.76 -4.91
CA GLU A 101 5.20 17.57 -3.81
C GLU A 101 6.67 17.72 -4.27
N TYR A 102 7.02 17.22 -5.45
CA TYR A 102 8.34 17.47 -6.04
C TYR A 102 8.58 18.97 -6.28
N LEU A 103 7.58 19.70 -6.76
CA LEU A 103 7.71 21.15 -6.93
C LEU A 103 7.93 21.85 -5.59
N LEU A 104 7.13 21.53 -4.57
CA LEU A 104 7.27 22.08 -3.21
C LEU A 104 8.64 21.77 -2.58
N LYS A 105 9.26 20.65 -2.97
CA LYS A 105 10.63 20.32 -2.58
C LYS A 105 11.66 21.27 -3.18
N GLU A 106 11.54 21.62 -4.45
CA GLU A 106 12.54 22.41 -5.16
C GLU A 106 12.41 23.93 -4.94
N ILE A 107 11.29 24.41 -4.41
CA ILE A 107 11.05 25.84 -4.20
C ILE A 107 11.03 26.21 -2.71
N LYS A 108 11.66 27.34 -2.36
CA LYS A 108 11.50 27.95 -1.04
C LYS A 108 10.16 28.68 -0.98
N SER A 109 9.10 27.96 -0.60
CA SER A 109 7.73 28.48 -0.52
C SER A 109 7.02 27.97 0.73
N GLU A 110 6.11 28.77 1.26
CA GLU A 110 5.13 28.34 2.28
C GLU A 110 3.84 27.80 1.65
N ALA A 111 3.80 27.66 0.31
CA ALA A 111 2.68 27.06 -0.40
C ALA A 111 2.43 25.63 0.09
N THR A 112 1.15 25.28 0.15
CA THR A 112 0.66 23.95 0.48
C THR A 112 0.37 23.13 -0.77
N LEU A 113 0.25 21.82 -0.61
CA LEU A 113 -0.26 20.93 -1.64
C LEU A 113 -1.67 21.36 -2.04
N ASN A 114 -2.50 21.73 -1.06
CA ASN A 114 -3.83 22.30 -1.33
C ASN A 114 -3.79 23.55 -2.21
N ASP A 115 -2.83 24.46 -2.01
CA ASP A 115 -2.69 25.66 -2.85
C ASP A 115 -2.35 25.30 -4.30
N LEU A 116 -1.37 24.42 -4.49
CA LEU A 116 -0.95 23.99 -5.83
C LEU A 116 -2.06 23.24 -6.55
N ILE A 117 -2.76 22.33 -5.87
CA ILE A 117 -3.91 21.63 -6.44
C ILE A 117 -5.05 22.62 -6.71
N GLY A 118 -5.27 23.60 -5.84
CA GLY A 118 -6.26 24.67 -6.05
C GLY A 118 -6.02 25.49 -7.31
N VAL A 119 -4.76 25.70 -7.69
CA VAL A 119 -4.41 26.37 -8.96
C VAL A 119 -4.69 25.47 -10.17
N VAL A 120 -4.30 24.19 -10.10
CA VAL A 120 -4.42 23.25 -11.24
C VAL A 120 -5.85 22.74 -11.43
N CYS A 121 -6.60 22.61 -10.34
CA CYS A 121 -7.96 22.06 -10.28
C CYS A 121 -8.92 23.08 -9.64
N ALA A 122 -8.96 24.30 -10.17
CA ALA A 122 -9.72 25.42 -9.59
C ALA A 122 -11.20 25.09 -9.29
N ASP A 123 -11.88 24.39 -10.21
CA ASP A 123 -13.30 24.05 -10.08
C ASP A 123 -13.55 22.75 -9.28
N ASP A 124 -12.50 22.01 -8.92
CA ASP A 124 -12.58 20.65 -8.39
C ASP A 124 -11.39 20.35 -7.44
N ASN A 125 -11.08 21.29 -6.54
CA ASN A 125 -9.99 21.13 -5.59
C ASN A 125 -10.36 20.08 -4.53
N PHE A 126 -9.86 18.87 -4.72
CA PHE A 126 -10.17 17.72 -3.90
C PHE A 126 -9.44 17.65 -2.56
N LEU A 127 -8.53 18.58 -2.29
CA LEU A 127 -7.90 18.73 -0.98
C LEU A 127 -8.64 19.73 -0.10
N ASN A 128 -9.55 20.52 -0.69
CA ASN A 128 -10.28 21.55 0.03
C ASN A 128 -11.16 20.94 1.13
N GLY A 129 -11.01 21.43 2.36
CA GLY A 129 -11.76 20.95 3.53
C GLY A 129 -11.36 19.55 4.04
N VAL A 130 -10.36 18.91 3.43
CA VAL A 130 -9.85 17.62 3.91
C VAL A 130 -8.82 17.86 5.00
N LYS A 131 -8.96 17.14 6.11
CA LYS A 131 -8.10 17.27 7.30
C LYS A 131 -7.00 16.21 7.31
N ASN A 132 -5.92 16.49 8.05
CA ASN A 132 -4.85 15.54 8.36
C ASN A 132 -4.30 14.83 7.12
N ILE A 133 -3.99 15.59 6.08
CA ILE A 133 -3.51 15.07 4.81
C ILE A 133 -2.02 14.75 4.95
N VAL A 134 -1.63 13.49 4.85
CA VAL A 134 -0.21 13.10 4.84
C VAL A 134 0.30 13.21 3.41
N CYS A 135 1.15 14.22 3.15
CA CYS A 135 1.51 14.60 1.78
C CYS A 135 2.69 13.82 1.20
N ASN A 136 3.64 13.38 2.04
CA ASN A 136 4.86 12.71 1.60
C ASN A 136 4.89 11.21 1.92
N TYR A 137 3.72 10.57 2.01
CA TYR A 137 3.61 9.16 2.37
C TYR A 137 4.40 8.25 1.41
N GLU A 138 5.03 7.23 1.97
CA GLU A 138 5.84 6.26 1.24
C GLU A 138 5.70 4.89 1.90
N ALA A 139 5.20 3.91 1.14
CA ALA A 139 4.80 2.62 1.69
C ALA A 139 5.97 1.78 2.23
N ASN A 140 7.19 1.97 1.71
CA ASN A 140 8.38 1.20 2.11
C ASN A 140 9.17 1.86 3.24
N ASN A 141 8.77 3.04 3.70
CA ASN A 141 9.46 3.73 4.78
C ASN A 141 8.93 3.23 6.13
N ILE A 142 9.78 2.65 6.98
CA ILE A 142 9.35 2.03 8.25
C ILE A 142 8.69 3.05 9.20
N LEU A 143 9.10 4.33 9.16
CA LEU A 143 8.50 5.37 9.99
C LEU A 143 7.10 5.72 9.50
N HIS A 144 6.88 5.71 8.18
CA HIS A 144 5.55 5.89 7.61
C HIS A 144 4.65 4.68 7.86
N GLN A 145 5.19 3.47 7.87
CA GLN A 145 4.47 2.27 8.28
C GLN A 145 4.11 2.32 9.78
N TYR A 146 5.04 2.73 10.63
CA TYR A 146 4.80 2.95 12.06
C TYR A 146 3.70 3.98 12.30
N ALA A 147 3.71 5.12 11.58
CA ALA A 147 2.72 6.19 11.69
C ALA A 147 1.27 5.73 11.47
N ILE A 148 1.07 4.67 10.71
CA ILE A 148 -0.26 4.11 10.39
C ILE A 148 -0.50 2.73 11.01
N SER A 149 0.44 2.20 11.79
CA SER A 149 0.38 0.82 12.32
C SER A 149 -0.80 0.55 13.25
N ASN A 150 -1.32 1.58 13.93
CA ASN A 150 -2.53 1.53 14.77
C ASN A 150 -3.83 1.87 14.01
N LYS A 151 -3.75 2.05 12.69
CA LYS A 151 -4.87 2.40 11.82
C LYS A 151 -5.09 1.35 10.75
N GLU A 152 -6.28 1.36 10.19
CA GLU A 152 -6.66 0.62 8.99
C GLU A 152 -7.44 1.55 8.05
N VAL A 153 -7.52 1.17 6.77
CA VAL A 153 -8.28 1.96 5.78
C VAL A 153 -9.77 1.79 6.05
N SER A 154 -10.44 2.87 6.40
CA SER A 154 -11.88 2.90 6.71
C SER A 154 -12.73 3.39 5.54
N THR A 155 -12.13 4.12 4.60
CA THR A 155 -12.82 4.63 3.40
C THR A 155 -11.85 4.74 2.24
N ILE A 156 -12.34 4.42 1.04
CA ILE A 156 -11.60 4.53 -0.22
C ILE A 156 -12.48 5.29 -1.21
N LEU A 157 -11.99 6.43 -1.72
CA LEU A 157 -12.66 7.20 -2.75
C LEU A 157 -11.80 7.29 -4.02
N ILE A 158 -12.39 6.93 -5.15
CA ILE A 158 -11.75 6.92 -6.46
C ILE A 158 -12.28 8.06 -7.31
N SER A 159 -11.38 8.69 -8.07
CA SER A 159 -11.76 9.65 -9.12
C SER A 159 -11.01 9.30 -10.39
N HIS A 160 -11.73 8.76 -11.38
CA HIS A 160 -11.20 8.46 -12.70
C HIS A 160 -10.76 9.74 -13.42
N LYS A 161 -11.58 10.79 -13.35
CA LYS A 161 -11.31 12.12 -13.92
C LYS A 161 -9.98 12.70 -13.42
N GLN A 162 -9.72 12.59 -12.11
CA GLN A 162 -8.51 13.15 -11.49
C GLN A 162 -7.41 12.12 -11.26
N ARG A 163 -7.60 10.88 -11.73
CA ARG A 163 -6.67 9.75 -11.61
C ARG A 163 -6.12 9.61 -10.19
N ARG A 164 -7.04 9.49 -9.23
CA ARG A 164 -6.72 9.58 -7.80
C ARG A 164 -7.37 8.47 -7.00
N ILE A 165 -6.66 8.05 -5.96
CA ILE A 165 -7.18 7.25 -4.85
C ILE A 165 -7.04 8.11 -3.59
N LYS A 166 -8.13 8.30 -2.84
CA LYS A 166 -8.09 8.82 -1.47
C LYS A 166 -8.29 7.66 -0.52
N LEU A 167 -7.36 7.46 0.39
CA LEU A 167 -7.45 6.51 1.49
C LEU A 167 -7.63 7.28 2.78
N THR A 168 -8.72 7.02 3.50
CA THR A 168 -8.90 7.48 4.87
C THR A 168 -8.52 6.36 5.82
N TYR A 169 -7.56 6.64 6.70
CA TYR A 169 -7.12 5.71 7.72
C TYR A 169 -7.69 6.14 9.06
N SER A 170 -8.36 5.23 9.74
CA SER A 170 -8.90 5.45 11.10
C SER A 170 -8.34 4.39 12.04
N LEU A 171 -8.43 4.62 13.36
CA LEU A 171 -8.01 3.64 14.37
C LEU A 171 -8.59 2.24 14.07
N LYS A 172 -7.75 1.21 14.22
CA LYS A 172 -8.07 -0.19 13.90
C LYS A 172 -9.34 -0.66 14.61
N LYS A 173 -10.26 -1.22 13.83
CA LYS A 173 -11.47 -1.94 14.24
C LYS A 173 -11.51 -3.35 13.66
N ASP A 174 -10.41 -3.80 13.05
CA ASP A 174 -10.22 -5.17 12.54
C ASP A 174 -11.23 -5.51 11.43
N ILE A 175 -11.44 -4.58 10.50
CA ILE A 175 -12.44 -4.72 9.42
C ILE A 175 -11.92 -5.47 8.18
N TRP A 176 -10.62 -5.80 8.13
CA TRP A 176 -9.98 -6.47 7.00
C TRP A 176 -9.43 -7.83 7.39
N TYR A 177 -9.62 -8.83 6.53
CA TYR A 177 -8.67 -9.93 6.44
C TYR A 177 -7.45 -9.47 5.63
N GLU A 178 -6.26 -9.72 6.18
CA GLU A 178 -4.99 -9.35 5.57
C GLU A 178 -4.23 -10.61 5.14
N PHE A 179 -3.85 -10.70 3.87
CA PHE A 179 -3.06 -11.80 3.31
C PHE A 179 -1.87 -11.29 2.53
N VAL A 180 -0.71 -11.92 2.69
CA VAL A 180 0.47 -11.59 1.91
C VAL A 180 0.37 -12.24 0.52
N LEU A 181 0.44 -11.44 -0.54
CA LEU A 181 0.57 -11.96 -1.90
C LEU A 181 2.04 -12.33 -2.16
N ARG A 182 2.40 -13.56 -1.79
CA ARG A 182 3.78 -14.08 -1.80
C ARG A 182 4.30 -14.41 -3.19
N ASN A 183 3.44 -14.68 -4.16
CA ASN A 183 3.87 -15.13 -5.49
C ASN A 183 4.30 -13.98 -6.42
N ARG A 184 4.91 -12.92 -5.88
CA ARG A 184 5.24 -11.70 -6.61
C ARG A 184 6.67 -11.26 -6.31
N ARG A 185 7.30 -10.57 -7.28
CA ARG A 185 8.64 -9.98 -7.11
C ARG A 185 8.76 -9.08 -5.89
N TYR A 186 7.67 -8.39 -5.55
CA TYR A 186 7.53 -7.59 -4.35
C TYR A 186 6.26 -8.04 -3.64
N SER A 187 6.40 -8.42 -2.36
CA SER A 187 5.25 -8.77 -1.53
C SER A 187 4.32 -7.57 -1.44
N SER A 188 3.03 -7.83 -1.61
CA SER A 188 1.97 -6.82 -1.46
C SER A 188 0.85 -7.42 -0.63
N LEU A 189 0.16 -6.62 0.16
CA LEU A 189 -0.97 -7.12 0.94
C LEU A 189 -2.24 -7.16 0.09
N LEU A 190 -3.09 -8.15 0.36
CA LEU A 190 -4.47 -8.20 -0.10
C LEU A 190 -5.37 -8.00 1.11
N TYR A 191 -6.26 -7.02 0.99
CA TYR A 191 -7.23 -6.63 2.01
C TYR A 191 -8.62 -7.04 1.54
N ILE A 192 -9.22 -7.99 2.26
CA ILE A 192 -10.57 -8.52 1.99
C ILE A 192 -11.48 -8.06 3.12
N PRO A 193 -12.57 -7.33 2.85
CA PRO A 193 -13.38 -6.77 3.92
C PRO A 193 -14.16 -7.88 4.64
N LYS A 194 -14.17 -7.86 5.97
CA LYS A 194 -14.90 -8.86 6.78
C LYS A 194 -16.42 -8.68 6.73
N ASN A 195 -16.87 -7.48 6.38
CA ASN A 195 -18.26 -7.09 6.24
C ASN A 195 -18.46 -6.34 4.91
N GLU A 196 -19.68 -5.87 4.67
CA GLU A 196 -19.94 -4.98 3.53
C GLU A 196 -19.00 -3.76 3.55
N PHE A 197 -18.30 -3.56 2.44
CA PHE A 197 -17.39 -2.45 2.20
C PHE A 197 -17.45 -2.07 0.73
N ILE A 198 -18.00 -0.89 0.48
CA ILE A 198 -18.08 -0.29 -0.85
C ILE A 198 -16.89 0.64 -1.06
N ILE A 199 -16.32 0.60 -2.26
CA ILE A 199 -15.28 1.54 -2.69
C ILE A 199 -15.94 2.54 -3.63
N ASP A 200 -16.05 3.79 -3.18
CA ASP A 200 -16.75 4.82 -3.94
C ASP A 200 -15.98 5.23 -5.18
N GLY A 201 -16.69 5.39 -6.29
CA GLY A 201 -16.13 5.87 -7.56
C GLY A 201 -15.46 4.80 -8.42
N LEU A 202 -15.48 3.51 -8.02
CA LEU A 202 -15.21 2.42 -8.95
C LEU A 202 -16.37 2.27 -9.94
N GLU A 203 -16.05 1.94 -11.18
CA GLU A 203 -17.02 1.67 -12.23
C GLU A 203 -17.25 0.15 -12.33
N SER A 204 -16.44 -0.53 -13.14
CA SER A 204 -16.51 -1.98 -13.34
C SER A 204 -15.45 -2.76 -12.56
N GLU A 205 -14.50 -2.06 -11.92
CA GLU A 205 -13.41 -2.70 -11.20
C GLU A 205 -13.88 -3.40 -9.93
N ILE A 206 -13.23 -4.52 -9.60
CA ILE A 206 -13.50 -5.30 -8.39
C ILE A 206 -12.79 -4.74 -7.15
N GLY A 207 -11.93 -3.75 -7.34
CA GLY A 207 -11.08 -3.24 -6.28
C GLY A 207 -10.07 -2.21 -6.77
N VAL A 208 -9.18 -1.82 -5.87
CA VAL A 208 -8.14 -0.83 -6.11
C VAL A 208 -6.78 -1.36 -5.71
N LYS A 209 -5.76 -1.07 -6.53
CA LYS A 209 -4.35 -1.26 -6.22
C LYS A 209 -3.75 0.06 -5.73
N THR A 210 -3.26 0.02 -4.50
CA THR A 210 -2.64 1.14 -3.76
C THR A 210 -1.14 0.92 -3.60
N TYR A 211 -0.41 1.86 -2.98
CA TYR A 211 1.00 1.65 -2.64
C TYR A 211 1.23 0.49 -1.65
N ARG A 212 0.26 0.19 -0.79
CA ARG A 212 0.40 -0.87 0.24
C ARG A 212 -0.12 -2.23 -0.18
N GLY A 213 -0.96 -2.29 -1.20
CA GLY A 213 -1.66 -3.52 -1.54
C GLY A 213 -2.93 -3.33 -2.34
N ILE A 214 -3.70 -4.41 -2.42
CA ILE A 214 -4.97 -4.47 -3.15
C ILE A 214 -6.11 -4.50 -2.14
N TYR A 215 -7.10 -3.63 -2.31
CA TYR A 215 -8.36 -3.66 -1.57
C TYR A 215 -9.48 -4.06 -2.52
N ILE A 216 -10.34 -5.00 -2.11
CA ILE A 216 -11.51 -5.41 -2.90
C ILE A 216 -12.81 -4.88 -2.30
N ARG A 217 -13.78 -4.58 -3.17
CA ARG A 217 -15.15 -4.25 -2.75
C ARG A 217 -15.94 -5.52 -2.44
N SER A 218 -16.95 -5.44 -1.58
CA SER A 218 -17.72 -6.60 -1.13
C SER A 218 -18.88 -6.99 -2.05
N ASP A 219 -19.29 -6.11 -2.96
CA ASP A 219 -20.48 -6.25 -3.80
C ASP A 219 -20.19 -6.81 -5.21
N VAL A 220 -19.14 -7.66 -5.31
CA VAL A 220 -18.75 -8.33 -6.56
C VAL A 220 -18.72 -9.87 -6.38
N PRO A 221 -18.99 -10.67 -7.44
CA PRO A 221 -19.06 -12.13 -7.31
C PRO A 221 -17.79 -12.78 -6.76
N ILE A 222 -16.61 -12.29 -7.18
CA ILE A 222 -15.32 -12.80 -6.72
C ILE A 222 -15.12 -12.65 -5.20
N TYR A 223 -15.72 -11.63 -4.56
CA TYR A 223 -15.65 -11.46 -3.11
C TYR A 223 -16.29 -12.64 -2.37
N THR A 224 -17.47 -13.08 -2.82
CA THR A 224 -18.17 -14.22 -2.20
C THR A 224 -17.37 -15.50 -2.33
N TYR A 225 -16.76 -15.72 -3.50
CA TYR A 225 -15.87 -16.85 -3.73
C TYR A 225 -14.64 -16.81 -2.83
N ILE A 226 -14.01 -15.65 -2.70
CA ILE A 226 -12.85 -15.46 -1.82
C ILE A 226 -13.21 -15.74 -0.35
N LEU A 227 -14.34 -15.24 0.15
CA LEU A 227 -14.78 -15.55 1.53
C LEU A 227 -15.00 -17.04 1.76
N LYS A 228 -15.59 -17.73 0.78
CA LYS A 228 -15.75 -19.19 0.81
C LYS A 228 -14.38 -19.87 0.92
N MET A 229 -13.41 -19.45 0.11
CA MET A 229 -12.05 -20.00 0.13
C MET A 229 -11.32 -19.72 1.46
N ILE A 230 -11.47 -18.51 2.03
CA ILE A 230 -10.95 -18.24 3.39
C ILE A 230 -11.51 -19.27 4.39
N GLY A 231 -12.83 -19.50 4.38
CA GLY A 231 -13.47 -20.48 5.26
C GLY A 231 -13.01 -21.93 5.03
N VAL A 232 -12.76 -22.32 3.78
CA VAL A 232 -12.27 -23.67 3.43
C VAL A 232 -10.82 -23.88 3.87
N PHE A 233 -9.94 -22.92 3.59
CA PHE A 233 -8.53 -23.03 3.92
C PHE A 233 -8.30 -22.90 5.42
N LEU A 234 -8.92 -21.91 6.07
CA LEU A 234 -8.71 -21.62 7.50
C LEU A 234 -9.66 -22.37 8.44
N LYS A 235 -10.39 -23.39 7.95
CA LYS A 235 -11.19 -24.28 8.81
C LYS A 235 -10.37 -24.89 9.95
N GLU A 236 -9.12 -25.24 9.64
CA GLU A 236 -8.09 -25.59 10.62
C GLU A 236 -7.02 -24.51 10.56
N GLU A 237 -6.95 -23.65 11.57
CA GLU A 237 -6.05 -22.49 11.60
C GLU A 237 -4.60 -22.94 11.88
N THR A 238 -3.91 -23.34 10.81
CA THR A 238 -2.49 -23.72 10.84
C THR A 238 -1.68 -22.80 9.92
N ASP A 239 -0.41 -22.60 10.26
CA ASP A 239 0.52 -21.80 9.43
C ASP A 239 0.61 -22.33 8.01
N GLU A 240 0.55 -23.65 7.84
CA GLU A 240 0.53 -24.29 6.52
C GLU A 240 -0.73 -23.92 5.73
N ASN A 241 -1.93 -24.04 6.31
CA ASN A 241 -3.16 -23.68 5.62
C ASN A 241 -3.21 -22.19 5.27
N ARG A 242 -2.70 -21.32 6.15
CA ARG A 242 -2.57 -19.89 5.88
C ARG A 242 -1.62 -19.63 4.71
N LEU A 243 -0.46 -20.30 4.69
CA LEU A 243 0.50 -20.20 3.59
C LEU A 243 -0.12 -20.65 2.26
N LEU A 244 -0.84 -21.78 2.24
CA LEU A 244 -1.52 -22.27 1.04
C LEU A 244 -2.57 -21.28 0.53
N LEU A 245 -3.35 -20.67 1.43
CA LEU A 245 -4.31 -19.63 1.05
C LEU A 245 -3.61 -18.39 0.47
N GLU A 246 -2.52 -17.94 1.08
CA GLU A 246 -1.73 -16.80 0.58
C GLU A 246 -1.16 -17.06 -0.82
N ILE A 247 -0.68 -18.27 -1.10
CA ILE A 247 -0.24 -18.69 -2.43
C ILE A 247 -1.41 -18.70 -3.40
N PHE A 248 -2.53 -19.32 -3.03
CA PHE A 248 -3.73 -19.39 -3.86
C PHE A 248 -4.28 -18.01 -4.23
N LEU A 249 -4.39 -17.09 -3.26
CA LEU A 249 -4.80 -15.71 -3.50
C LEU A 249 -3.77 -14.96 -4.35
N SER A 250 -2.48 -15.23 -4.20
CA SER A 250 -1.45 -14.67 -5.08
C SER A 250 -1.67 -15.06 -6.54
N THR A 251 -2.09 -16.30 -6.80
CA THR A 251 -2.42 -16.79 -8.14
C THR A 251 -3.65 -16.09 -8.72
N ILE A 252 -4.72 -15.93 -7.93
CA ILE A 252 -5.95 -15.26 -8.40
C ILE A 252 -5.69 -13.81 -8.78
N PHE A 253 -4.93 -13.09 -7.95
CA PHE A 253 -4.66 -11.68 -8.18
C PHE A 253 -3.47 -11.43 -9.11
N ASP A 254 -2.91 -12.45 -9.75
CA ASP A 254 -1.95 -12.25 -10.82
C ASP A 254 -2.62 -11.60 -12.04
N THR A 255 -1.94 -10.66 -12.70
CA THR A 255 -2.53 -9.93 -13.84
C THR A 255 -2.86 -10.87 -15.00
N ASP A 256 -2.07 -11.92 -15.24
CA ASP A 256 -2.36 -12.90 -16.29
C ASP A 256 -3.64 -13.71 -16.02
N ILE A 257 -4.10 -13.74 -14.77
CA ILE A 257 -5.32 -14.45 -14.38
C ILE A 257 -6.50 -13.50 -14.24
N LEU A 258 -6.29 -12.41 -13.51
CA LEU A 258 -7.35 -11.51 -13.14
C LEU A 258 -7.91 -10.78 -14.38
N GLU A 259 -7.04 -10.38 -15.30
CA GLU A 259 -7.37 -9.51 -16.44
C GLU A 259 -7.53 -10.27 -17.77
N ARG A 260 -7.59 -11.61 -17.74
CA ARG A 260 -7.75 -12.46 -18.95
C ARG A 260 -8.97 -13.35 -18.89
N ILE A 261 -9.66 -13.46 -20.03
CA ILE A 261 -10.73 -14.43 -20.23
C ILE A 261 -10.15 -15.68 -20.88
N TYR A 262 -10.20 -16.81 -20.17
CA TYR A 262 -9.76 -18.09 -20.69
C TYR A 262 -10.86 -18.84 -21.42
N SER A 263 -10.43 -19.68 -22.38
CA SER A 263 -11.33 -20.48 -23.22
C SER A 263 -12.13 -21.50 -22.39
N PRO A 264 -13.38 -21.85 -22.79
CA PRO A 264 -14.21 -22.80 -22.06
C PRO A 264 -13.60 -24.19 -21.83
N ASP A 265 -12.67 -24.61 -22.68
CA ASP A 265 -11.93 -25.88 -22.66
C ASP A 265 -10.62 -25.82 -21.85
N VAL A 266 -10.37 -24.71 -21.13
CA VAL A 266 -9.16 -24.57 -20.31
C VAL A 266 -9.09 -25.66 -19.24
N ASP A 267 -7.95 -26.36 -19.18
CA ASP A 267 -7.65 -27.31 -18.11
C ASP A 267 -7.17 -26.54 -16.88
N ALA A 268 -8.09 -26.30 -15.95
CA ALA A 268 -7.81 -25.61 -14.69
C ALA A 268 -6.69 -26.27 -13.88
N ASN A 269 -6.58 -27.61 -13.90
CA ASN A 269 -5.53 -28.33 -13.17
C ASN A 269 -4.15 -28.02 -13.74
N ARG A 270 -4.03 -28.08 -15.08
CA ARG A 270 -2.78 -27.78 -15.78
C ARG A 270 -2.38 -26.33 -15.58
N MET A 271 -3.35 -25.42 -15.64
CA MET A 271 -3.07 -23.99 -15.49
C MET A 271 -2.66 -23.64 -14.06
N PHE A 272 -3.39 -24.16 -13.07
CA PHE A 272 -3.04 -23.98 -11.67
C PHE A 272 -1.62 -24.46 -11.38
N ARG A 273 -1.29 -25.69 -11.81
CA ARG A 273 0.04 -26.27 -11.64
C ARG A 273 1.12 -25.43 -12.30
N HIS A 274 0.91 -25.00 -13.55
CA HIS A 274 1.87 -24.16 -14.27
C HIS A 274 2.21 -22.87 -13.52
N MET A 275 1.21 -22.23 -12.89
CA MET A 275 1.40 -20.98 -12.16
C MET A 275 2.07 -21.15 -10.81
N THR A 276 1.80 -22.27 -10.12
CA THR A 276 2.48 -22.59 -8.85
C THR A 276 3.92 -23.07 -9.07
N GLU A 277 4.20 -23.71 -10.21
CA GLU A 277 5.56 -24.12 -10.61
C GLU A 277 6.42 -22.92 -11.04
N ASN A 278 5.84 -21.98 -11.80
CA ASN A 278 6.54 -20.77 -12.27
C ASN A 278 6.44 -19.59 -11.31
N GLY A 279 5.85 -19.80 -10.14
CA GLY A 279 5.74 -18.81 -9.10
C GLY A 279 7.09 -18.37 -8.51
N PHE A 280 7.14 -17.15 -7.97
CA PHE A 280 8.25 -16.67 -7.14
C PHE A 280 8.47 -17.54 -5.90
N VAL A 281 7.41 -18.11 -5.32
CA VAL A 281 7.51 -19.08 -4.23
C VAL A 281 7.36 -20.48 -4.80
N ARG A 282 8.43 -21.27 -4.73
CA ARG A 282 8.39 -22.69 -5.10
C ARG A 282 7.64 -23.47 -4.03
N VAL A 283 6.53 -24.09 -4.44
CA VAL A 283 5.70 -24.94 -3.60
C VAL A 283 5.94 -26.39 -4.03
N SER A 284 6.13 -27.30 -3.07
CA SER A 284 6.29 -28.72 -3.38
C SER A 284 5.02 -29.29 -4.02
N ASP A 285 5.16 -30.32 -4.85
CA ASP A 285 4.02 -30.97 -5.52
C ASP A 285 2.96 -31.47 -4.53
N GLU A 286 3.39 -31.93 -3.34
CA GLU A 286 2.51 -32.34 -2.26
C GLU A 286 1.63 -31.19 -1.76
N LEU A 287 2.23 -30.02 -1.51
CA LEU A 287 1.53 -28.83 -1.05
C LEU A 287 0.63 -28.24 -2.14
N GLN A 288 1.06 -28.29 -3.42
CA GLN A 288 0.22 -27.90 -4.55
C GLN A 288 -1.02 -28.78 -4.65
N LYS A 289 -0.85 -30.10 -4.53
CA LYS A 289 -1.95 -31.06 -4.53
C LYS A 289 -2.91 -30.81 -3.37
N LYS A 290 -2.39 -30.67 -2.15
CA LYS A 290 -3.18 -30.38 -0.94
C LYS A 290 -3.99 -29.07 -1.06
N MET A 291 -3.39 -28.04 -1.66
CA MET A 291 -4.05 -26.78 -1.94
C MET A 291 -5.16 -26.96 -2.96
N TRP A 292 -4.90 -27.63 -4.08
CA TRP A 292 -5.86 -27.78 -5.16
C TRP A 292 -7.03 -28.71 -4.81
N GLU A 293 -6.82 -29.72 -3.96
CA GLU A 293 -7.89 -30.59 -3.43
C GLU A 293 -8.95 -29.84 -2.60
N LYS A 294 -8.62 -28.64 -2.11
CA LYS A 294 -9.57 -27.77 -1.39
C LYS A 294 -10.42 -26.91 -2.33
N VAL A 295 -10.07 -26.83 -3.61
CA VAL A 295 -10.67 -25.91 -4.57
C VAL A 295 -11.64 -26.67 -5.47
N ASP A 296 -12.88 -26.17 -5.58
CA ASP A 296 -13.81 -26.61 -6.62
C ASP A 296 -13.35 -26.07 -7.97
N SER A 297 -12.90 -26.98 -8.84
CA SER A 297 -12.31 -26.61 -10.13
C SER A 297 -13.32 -26.01 -11.10
N GLU A 298 -14.58 -26.43 -11.06
CA GLU A 298 -15.62 -25.89 -11.94
C GLU A 298 -15.99 -24.47 -11.51
N GLU A 299 -16.18 -24.25 -10.20
CA GLU A 299 -16.44 -22.93 -9.64
C GLU A 299 -15.26 -21.97 -9.89
N PHE A 300 -14.02 -22.43 -9.71
CA PHE A 300 -12.82 -21.66 -10.02
C PHE A 300 -12.79 -21.22 -11.49
N VAL A 301 -13.11 -22.11 -12.43
CA VAL A 301 -13.18 -21.76 -13.86
C VAL A 301 -14.24 -20.69 -14.11
N GLN A 302 -15.45 -20.84 -13.56
CA GLN A 302 -16.54 -19.89 -13.82
C GLN A 302 -16.30 -18.51 -13.21
N ILE A 303 -15.81 -18.47 -11.97
CA ILE A 303 -15.68 -17.22 -11.21
C ILE A 303 -14.34 -16.54 -11.46
N VAL A 304 -13.24 -17.29 -11.62
CA VAL A 304 -11.90 -16.71 -11.78
C VAL A 304 -11.49 -16.66 -13.24
N LEU A 305 -11.56 -17.78 -13.98
CA LEU A 305 -10.94 -17.86 -15.31
C LEU A 305 -11.79 -17.34 -16.47
N ARG A 306 -13.11 -17.34 -16.32
CA ARG A 306 -14.06 -16.89 -17.35
C ARG A 306 -14.51 -15.44 -17.19
N GLN A 307 -13.97 -14.74 -16.21
CA GLN A 307 -14.28 -13.34 -15.95
C GLN A 307 -13.07 -12.48 -16.32
N ASN A 308 -13.32 -11.26 -16.77
CA ASN A 308 -12.29 -10.25 -16.91
C ASN A 308 -12.45 -9.25 -15.78
N TYR A 309 -11.64 -9.38 -14.74
CA TYR A 309 -11.64 -8.46 -13.63
C TYR A 309 -10.53 -7.44 -13.79
N SER A 310 -10.84 -6.19 -13.50
CA SER A 310 -9.87 -5.12 -13.46
C SER A 310 -9.74 -4.55 -12.05
N LEU A 311 -8.56 -4.01 -11.76
CA LEU A 311 -8.28 -3.23 -10.55
C LEU A 311 -8.00 -1.79 -10.96
N TYR A 312 -8.61 -0.84 -10.27
CA TYR A 312 -8.27 0.56 -10.47
C TYR A 312 -6.86 0.81 -9.93
N SER A 313 -6.04 1.55 -10.67
CA SER A 313 -4.69 1.92 -10.25
C SER A 313 -4.29 3.22 -10.91
N ILE A 314 -3.57 4.06 -10.16
CA ILE A 314 -3.00 5.31 -10.70
C ILE A 314 -1.92 5.06 -11.76
N HIS A 315 -1.50 3.80 -11.96
CA HIS A 315 -0.52 3.37 -12.96
C HIS A 315 -1.12 2.80 -14.24
N ASN A 316 -2.44 2.54 -14.31
CA ASN A 316 -3.06 1.93 -15.51
C ASN A 316 -2.87 2.78 -16.79
N TRP A 317 -2.51 4.04 -16.64
CA TRP A 317 -2.33 5.00 -17.73
C TRP A 317 -0.86 5.29 -18.07
N SER A 318 0.11 4.74 -17.32
CA SER A 318 1.49 4.72 -17.79
C SER A 318 1.60 3.60 -18.82
N ARG A 319 2.03 3.92 -20.05
CA ARG A 319 2.62 2.90 -20.93
C ARG A 319 3.83 2.34 -20.19
N LYS A 320 3.63 1.30 -19.39
CA LYS A 320 4.73 0.39 -19.13
C LYS A 320 4.92 -0.31 -20.45
N GLU A 321 6.06 -0.06 -21.10
CA GLU A 321 6.57 -1.08 -21.99
C GLU A 321 6.58 -2.35 -21.15
N GLU A 322 5.75 -3.31 -21.53
CA GLU A 322 5.91 -4.67 -21.06
C GLU A 322 7.35 -5.03 -21.43
N GLU A 323 8.26 -5.00 -20.45
CA GLU A 323 9.59 -5.56 -20.62
C GLU A 323 9.36 -7.04 -20.96
N LEU A 324 9.47 -7.35 -22.25
CA LEU A 324 9.45 -8.68 -22.86
C LEU A 324 10.44 -9.64 -22.20
#